data_AF-A0A3D1TTU1-F1
#
_entry.id   AF-A0A3D1TTU1-F1
#
_cell.length_a   1.000
_cell.length_b   1.000
_cell.length_c   1.000
_cell.angle_alpha   90.00
_cell.angle_beta   90.00
_cell.angle_gamma   90.00
#
_symmetry.space_group_name_H-M   'P 1'
#
loop_
_entity.id
_entity.type
_entity.pdbx_description
1 polymer ?
#
loop_
_entity_poly.entity_id
_entity_poly.type
_entity_poly.pdbx_seq_one_letter_code
_entity_poly.pdbx_strand_id
1 'polypeptide(L)'
;MNAEETVLLLTWVNQHDPRVQLNAASRDIWAYSLSPFTAAEAKQAILDHYRLNDSIPVSPGAIRKRADDHRAVTEGRESAQTSPRELEASDGKAQRSWRQRNPEEWDRL
;
A
#
# COMPACT_ATOMS: atom_id res chain seq x y z
N MET A 1 -1.77 -1.89 13.97
CA MET A 1 -2.64 -2.95 14.51
C MET A 1 -2.36 -3.11 16.00
N ASN A 2 -3.41 -3.23 16.82
CA ASN A 2 -3.26 -3.44 18.27
C ASN A 2 -3.12 -4.95 18.62
N ALA A 3 -2.91 -5.26 19.89
CA ALA A 3 -2.70 -6.63 20.34
C ALA A 3 -3.94 -7.53 20.17
N GLU A 4 -5.15 -7.00 20.38
CA GLU A 4 -6.40 -7.75 20.24
C GLU A 4 -6.68 -8.12 18.78
N GLU A 5 -6.54 -7.15 17.87
CA GLU A 5 -6.64 -7.35 16.42
C GLU A 5 -5.61 -8.38 15.94
N THR A 6 -4.39 -8.35 16.49
CA THR A 6 -3.36 -9.33 16.18
C THR A 6 -3.76 -10.74 16.60
N VAL A 7 -4.36 -10.91 17.79
CA VAL A 7 -4.85 -12.22 18.24
C VAL A 7 -5.95 -12.74 17.31
N LEU A 8 -6.90 -11.89 16.93
CA LEU A 8 -7.96 -12.27 16.00
C LEU A 8 -7.39 -12.67 14.63
N LEU A 9 -6.42 -11.90 14.12
CA LEU A 9 -5.72 -12.21 12.88
C LEU A 9 -4.99 -13.55 12.98
N LEU A 10 -4.19 -13.78 14.03
CA LEU A 10 -3.45 -15.04 14.21
C LEU A 10 -4.38 -16.23 14.41
N THR A 11 -5.51 -16.04 15.09
CA THR A 11 -6.54 -17.07 15.24
C THR A 11 -7.10 -17.46 13.87
N TRP A 12 -7.43 -16.46 13.04
CA TRP A 12 -7.88 -16.70 11.67
C TRP A 12 -6.80 -17.39 10.83
N VAL A 13 -5.54 -16.95 10.90
CA VAL A 13 -4.43 -17.58 10.17
C VAL A 13 -4.24 -19.03 10.62
N ASN A 14 -4.26 -19.30 11.92
CA ASN A 14 -4.09 -20.64 12.46
C ASN A 14 -5.18 -21.63 11.98
N GLN A 15 -6.39 -21.14 11.69
CA GLN A 15 -7.45 -21.95 11.08
C GLN A 15 -7.13 -22.39 9.64
N HIS A 16 -6.35 -21.60 8.89
CA HIS A 16 -5.89 -21.95 7.54
C HIS A 16 -4.56 -22.70 7.54
N ASP A 17 -3.67 -22.35 8.46
CA ASP A 17 -2.33 -22.90 8.58
C ASP A 17 -2.00 -23.22 10.05
N PRO A 18 -2.13 -24.49 10.46
CA PRO A 18 -1.90 -24.90 11.85
C PRO A 18 -0.44 -24.78 12.28
N ARG A 19 0.49 -24.52 11.35
CA ARG A 19 1.93 -24.33 11.66
C ARG A 19 2.17 -22.98 12.34
N VAL A 20 1.26 -22.02 12.18
CA VAL A 20 1.34 -20.71 12.82
C VAL A 20 0.93 -20.83 14.28
N GLN A 21 1.89 -20.66 15.18
CA GLN A 21 1.64 -20.83 16.62
C GLN A 21 0.88 -19.63 17.20
N LEU A 22 -0.19 -19.92 17.93
CA LEU A 22 -0.95 -18.95 18.72
C LEU A 22 -0.50 -19.01 20.18
N ASN A 23 0.53 -18.25 20.52
CA ASN A 23 1.02 -18.09 21.89
C ASN A 23 1.37 -16.62 22.18
N ALA A 24 1.63 -16.29 23.44
CA ALA A 24 1.88 -14.90 23.86
C ALA A 24 3.09 -14.28 23.14
N ALA A 25 4.19 -15.03 23.00
CA ALA A 25 5.39 -14.55 22.32
C ALA A 25 5.14 -14.26 20.84
N SER A 26 4.44 -15.16 20.14
CA SER A 26 4.03 -14.98 18.75
C SER A 26 3.14 -13.74 18.62
N ARG A 27 2.11 -13.61 19.45
CA ARG A 27 1.23 -12.42 19.48
C ARG A 27 2.04 -11.13 19.57
N ASP A 28 2.98 -11.04 20.51
CA ASP A 28 3.72 -9.80 20.76
C ASP A 28 4.65 -9.45 19.58
N ILE A 29 5.31 -10.45 18.97
CA ILE A 29 6.15 -10.26 17.80
C ILE A 29 5.32 -9.81 16.59
N TRP A 30 4.18 -10.45 16.35
CA TRP A 30 3.27 -10.10 15.25
C TRP A 30 2.67 -8.71 15.46
N ALA A 31 2.26 -8.38 16.68
CA ALA A 31 1.69 -7.07 17.01
C ALA A 31 2.72 -5.96 16.83
N TYR A 32 3.95 -6.18 17.27
CA TYR A 32 5.04 -5.23 17.04
C TYR A 32 5.34 -5.05 15.55
N SER A 33 5.50 -6.17 14.82
CA SER A 33 5.87 -6.16 13.40
C SER A 33 4.81 -5.52 12.52
N LEU A 34 3.53 -5.74 12.85
CA LEU A 34 2.39 -5.25 12.08
C LEU A 34 1.73 -4.01 12.69
N SER A 35 2.35 -3.40 13.71
CA SER A 35 1.86 -2.17 14.34
C SER A 35 1.57 -1.03 13.33
N PRO A 36 2.33 -0.84 12.22
CA PRO A 36 2.06 0.24 11.27
C PRO A 36 0.88 -0.02 10.31
N PHE A 37 0.29 -1.22 10.32
CA PHE A 37 -0.74 -1.62 9.36
C PHE A 37 -2.07 -1.85 10.07
N THR A 38 -3.15 -1.76 9.30
CA THR A 38 -4.49 -2.17 9.69
C THR A 38 -4.62 -3.69 9.61
N ALA A 39 -5.59 -4.25 10.33
CA ALA A 39 -5.90 -5.68 10.24
C ALA A 39 -6.28 -6.11 8.81
N ALA A 40 -6.93 -5.21 8.05
CA ALA A 40 -7.30 -5.45 6.66
C ALA A 40 -6.08 -5.55 5.73
N GLU A 41 -5.13 -4.61 5.82
CA GLU A 41 -3.86 -4.65 5.06
C GLU A 41 -3.07 -5.92 5.37
N ALA A 42 -2.96 -6.27 6.67
CA ALA A 42 -2.27 -7.48 7.09
C ALA A 42 -2.94 -8.75 6.56
N LYS A 43 -4.28 -8.83 6.61
CA LYS A 43 -5.04 -9.97 6.07
C LYS A 43 -4.84 -10.10 4.56
N GLN A 44 -4.85 -9.00 3.81
CA GLN A 44 -4.60 -9.01 2.38
C GLN A 44 -3.19 -9.51 2.04
N ALA A 45 -2.18 -9.03 2.77
CA ALA A 45 -0.79 -9.46 2.63
C ALA A 45 -0.60 -10.97 2.93
N ILE A 46 -1.37 -11.52 3.87
CA ILE A 46 -1.38 -12.95 4.19
C ILE A 46 -2.01 -13.77 3.07
N LEU A 47 -3.15 -13.33 2.54
CA LEU A 47 -3.78 -13.99 1.39
C LEU A 47 -2.85 -14.01 0.18
N ASP A 48 -2.16 -12.90 -0.09
CA ASP A 48 -1.18 -12.83 -1.17
C ASP A 48 0.05 -13.71 -0.90
N HIS A 49 0.46 -13.84 0.37
CA HIS A 49 1.51 -14.79 0.74
C HIS A 49 1.13 -16.22 0.38
N TYR A 50 -0.05 -16.69 0.80
CA TYR A 50 -0.50 -18.05 0.50
C TYR A 50 -0.73 -18.27 -0.99
N ARG A 51 -1.21 -17.25 -1.71
CA ARG A 51 -1.34 -17.31 -3.17
C ARG A 51 0.00 -17.59 -3.88
N LEU A 52 1.10 -17.06 -3.36
CA LEU A 52 2.43 -17.15 -3.99
C LEU A 52 3.33 -18.24 -3.40
N ASN A 53 3.17 -18.56 -2.11
CA ASN A 53 4.04 -19.47 -1.37
C ASN A 53 3.24 -20.39 -0.44
N ASP A 54 2.29 -21.15 -0.98
CA ASP A 54 1.41 -22.03 -0.20
C ASP A 54 2.17 -23.03 0.71
N SER A 55 3.35 -23.47 0.28
CA SER A 55 4.18 -24.41 1.05
C SER A 55 4.92 -23.78 2.23
N ILE A 56 5.08 -22.45 2.26
CA ILE A 56 5.89 -21.74 3.25
C ILE A 56 4.98 -21.17 4.34
N PRO A 57 5.24 -21.45 5.64
CA PRO A 57 4.48 -20.84 6.72
C PRO A 57 4.64 -19.31 6.72
N VAL A 58 3.56 -18.59 7.00
CA VAL A 58 3.64 -17.14 7.14
C VAL A 58 4.49 -16.75 8.34
N SER A 59 5.27 -15.68 8.17
CA SER A 59 6.08 -15.10 9.24
C SER A 59 5.83 -13.59 9.35
N PRO A 60 5.98 -12.99 10.54
CA PRO A 60 5.74 -11.55 10.74
C PRO A 60 6.51 -10.68 9.74
N GLY A 61 7.78 -11.01 9.50
CA GLY A 61 8.64 -10.26 8.57
C GLY A 61 8.20 -10.39 7.10
N ALA A 62 7.78 -11.59 6.68
CA ALA A 62 7.29 -11.79 5.32
C ALA A 62 5.98 -11.04 5.06
N ILE A 63 5.08 -11.02 6.06
CA ILE A 63 3.81 -10.30 5.95
C ILE A 63 4.01 -8.79 6.01
N ARG A 64 4.89 -8.30 6.88
CA ARG A 64 5.25 -6.87 6.94
C ARG A 64 5.73 -6.38 5.59
N LYS A 65 6.70 -7.07 4.98
CA LYS A 65 7.25 -6.70 3.67
C LYS A 65 6.15 -6.62 2.60
N ARG A 66 5.26 -7.62 2.55
CA ARG A 66 4.13 -7.61 1.59
C ARG A 66 3.15 -6.49 1.84
N ALA A 67 2.85 -6.18 3.11
CA ALA A 67 1.98 -5.07 3.46
C ALA A 67 2.59 -3.72 3.04
N ASP A 68 3.91 -3.54 3.22
CA ASP A 68 4.65 -2.39 2.70
C ASP A 68 4.56 -2.31 1.17
N ASP A 69 4.76 -3.42 0.46
CA ASP A 69 4.65 -3.47 -1.01
C ASP A 69 3.23 -3.06 -1.49
N HIS A 70 2.18 -3.55 -0.81
CA HIS A 70 0.80 -3.17 -1.11
C HIS A 70 0.54 -1.67 -0.89
N ARG A 71 1.07 -1.12 0.20
CA ARG A 71 0.94 0.31 0.51
C ARG A 71 1.65 1.16 -0.55
N ALA A 72 2.89 0.82 -0.90
CA ALA A 72 3.65 1.51 -1.94
C ALA A 72 2.93 1.49 -3.31
N VAL A 73 2.32 0.37 -3.68
CA VAL A 73 1.52 0.27 -4.92
C VAL A 73 0.27 1.16 -4.85
N THR A 74 -0.38 1.25 -3.69
CA THR A 74 -1.59 2.06 -3.51
C THR A 74 -1.26 3.54 -3.57
N GLU A 75 -0.27 3.99 -2.80
CA GLU A 75 0.24 5.37 -2.82
C GLU A 75 0.77 5.76 -4.21
N GLY A 76 1.46 4.84 -4.89
CA GLY A 76 1.91 5.03 -6.27
C GLY A 76 0.75 5.21 -7.27
N ARG A 77 -0.38 4.51 -7.07
CA ARG A 77 -1.58 4.66 -7.91
C ARG A 77 -2.30 5.96 -7.62
N GLU A 78 -2.41 6.36 -6.36
CA GLU A 78 -3.03 7.63 -5.96
C GLU A 78 -2.24 8.82 -6.50
N SER A 79 -0.91 8.79 -6.37
CA SER A 79 -0.04 9.83 -6.94
C SER A 79 -0.07 9.86 -8.47
N ALA A 80 -0.18 8.72 -9.15
CA ALA A 80 -0.31 8.70 -10.62
C ALA A 80 -1.68 9.20 -11.12
N GLN A 81 -2.75 8.97 -10.34
CA GLN A 81 -4.08 9.52 -10.63
C GLN A 81 -4.13 11.03 -10.38
N THR A 82 -3.40 11.51 -9.37
CA THR A 82 -3.15 12.93 -9.09
C THR A 82 -2.10 13.47 -10.07
N SER A 83 -2.40 13.45 -11.36
CA SER A 83 -1.50 13.92 -12.40
C SER A 83 -1.11 15.39 -12.18
N PRO A 84 0.17 15.80 -12.40
CA PRO A 84 0.59 17.22 -12.32
C PRO A 84 -0.24 18.18 -13.19
N ARG A 85 -0.97 17.67 -14.19
CA ARG A 85 -1.90 18.44 -15.02
C ARG A 85 -3.05 19.07 -14.23
N GLU A 86 -3.48 18.46 -13.13
CA GLU A 86 -4.54 19.03 -12.28
C GLU A 86 -3.99 20.14 -11.37
N LEU A 87 -2.74 20.03 -10.92
CA LEU A 87 -2.05 21.09 -10.20
C LEU A 87 -1.78 22.30 -11.11
N GLU A 88 -1.31 22.10 -12.34
CA GLU A 88 -1.15 23.20 -13.32
C GLU A 88 -2.48 23.87 -13.73
N ALA A 89 -3.60 23.13 -13.70
CA ALA A 89 -4.92 23.70 -13.96
C ALA A 89 -5.47 24.49 -12.76
N SER A 90 -5.15 24.09 -11.53
CA SER A 90 -5.62 24.76 -10.31
C SER A 90 -4.85 26.03 -9.95
N ASP A 91 -3.61 26.16 -10.42
CA ASP A 91 -2.72 27.29 -10.10
C ASP A 91 -2.79 28.41 -11.14
N GLY A 92 -3.97 28.66 -11.74
CA GLY A 92 -4.31 29.88 -12.51
C GLY A 92 -3.40 30.27 -13.70
N LYS A 93 -2.37 29.50 -13.99
CA LYS A 93 -1.40 29.71 -15.06
C LYS A 93 -1.61 28.61 -16.08
N ALA A 94 -2.78 28.62 -16.70
CA ALA A 94 -2.93 28.05 -18.02
C ALA A 94 -1.75 28.56 -18.85
N GLN A 95 -0.80 27.68 -19.17
CA GLN A 95 0.37 28.04 -19.95
C GLN A 95 -0.17 28.56 -21.27
N ARG A 96 -0.21 29.90 -21.42
CA ARG A 96 -0.63 30.55 -22.67
C ARG A 96 0.13 29.88 -23.80
N SER A 97 -0.57 29.37 -24.80
CA SER A 97 0.06 28.70 -25.94
C SER A 97 1.09 29.64 -26.57
N TRP A 98 2.12 29.09 -27.23
CA TRP A 98 3.17 29.93 -27.85
C TRP A 98 2.58 31.05 -28.72
N ARG A 99 1.48 30.74 -29.44
CA ARG A 99 0.69 31.68 -30.24
C ARG A 99 0.06 32.81 -29.42
N GLN A 100 -0.39 32.54 -28.19
CA GLN A 100 -0.90 33.57 -27.27
C GLN A 100 0.22 34.42 -26.64
N ARG A 101 1.47 33.95 -26.64
CA ARG A 101 2.62 34.70 -26.11
C ARG A 101 3.27 35.58 -27.17
N ASN A 102 3.27 35.14 -28.44
CA ASN A 102 3.90 35.84 -29.56
C ASN A 102 2.91 36.02 -30.73
N PRO A 103 1.83 36.81 -30.56
CA PRO A 103 0.84 37.00 -31.62
C PRO A 103 1.44 37.67 -32.87
N GLU A 104 2.41 38.58 -32.68
CA GLU A 104 3.05 39.33 -33.76
C GLU A 104 3.99 38.50 -34.64
N GLU A 105 4.51 37.39 -34.12
CA GLU A 105 5.38 36.47 -34.87
C GLU A 105 4.58 35.45 -35.67
N TRP A 106 3.36 35.12 -35.24
CA TRP A 106 2.48 34.18 -35.94
C TRP A 106 1.94 34.75 -37.25
N ASP A 107 1.57 36.04 -37.27
CA ASP A 107 1.03 36.69 -38.48
C ASP A 107 2.12 37.03 -39.52
N ARG A 108 3.40 36.77 -39.22
CA ARG A 108 4.54 36.94 -40.15
C ARG A 108 4.95 35.67 -40.91
N LEU A 109 4.42 34.50 -40.54
CA LEU A 109 4.65 33.22 -41.24
C LEU A 109 3.53 32.95 -42.25
#